data_AF-Q1RU99-F1
#
_entry.id   AF-Q1RU99-F1
#
_cell.length_a   1.000
_cell.length_b   1.000
_cell.length_c   1.000
_cell.angle_alpha   90.00
_cell.angle_beta   90.00
_cell.angle_gamma   90.00
#
_symmetry.space_group_name_H-M   'P 1'
#
loop_
_entity.id
_entity.type
_entity.pdbx_description
1 polymer ?
#
loop_
_entity_poly.entity_id
_entity_poly.type
_entity_poly.pdbx_seq_one_letter_code
_entity_poly.pdbx_strand_id
1 'polypeptide(L)'
;MSSIPPSSEARVCAANFPLPVRQEDIAEAQRLASNLDRVNRPILGHEVAGRVDDFEFDIRRPVYRWTTRPYQEILANGFQAPAQGNTPNNTYYNLDDFVHNAGAPLDPNRPVAHVFISTTVNNAWRPNPSTDVLPIGSQIQLYRYEIFAPGGIWVAVSLMGRYQHPNQAEITFVAGIQPQYIRSVQIYTATRRAPGFPTMTRERRLIMNGHFRPHMDLQFTIHTPITFYIDDNGIRRELPEETYTPHERDQVQKRDVSSSQDNEEVELHSYGAVENIPIYINAAFRASANNEAYLFMNNEYVLINYARGSTNDYIINGPLYICDGYPSLARTPFGEHGIDCAFDTDKTQAYIFSANLCALIDYAPGTTNDKILSGPMKITDMFPFFKDTVFERGLDAAFRAHSSNEAYLFRGGHYALINYSSKRLIHIETIRHGFPSLIGTVFENGLEAAFASHGTKEAYLFKGEYYANIYYAPGSTDDYLIGGRVKLILSNWPSLKKILPRNNGRLDLHTHKDHPDEDNGSYDHIEL
;
A
#
# COMPACT_ATOMS: atom_id res chain seq x y z
N MET A 1 14.00 22.50 3.58
CA MET A 1 14.17 21.06 3.33
C MET A 1 12.80 20.45 3.12
N SER A 2 12.66 19.64 2.08
CA SER A 2 11.46 18.89 1.70
C SER A 2 11.49 17.52 2.38
N SER A 3 10.58 17.25 3.31
CA SER A 3 10.39 15.98 4.05
C SER A 3 11.68 15.32 4.63
N ILE A 4 11.51 14.22 5.38
CA ILE A 4 12.64 13.34 5.72
C ILE A 4 12.80 12.38 4.53
N PRO A 5 13.99 12.25 3.90
CA PRO A 5 14.15 11.43 2.71
C PRO A 5 13.81 9.95 2.96
N PRO A 6 13.24 9.22 1.99
CA PRO A 6 13.04 7.78 2.10
C PRO A 6 14.33 7.02 2.42
N SER A 7 15.49 7.48 1.95
CA SER A 7 16.81 6.92 2.29
C SER A 7 17.15 6.89 3.78
N SER A 8 16.53 7.76 4.59
CA SER A 8 16.84 7.93 6.01
C SER A 8 16.14 6.89 6.89
N GLU A 9 16.87 6.29 7.84
CA GLU A 9 16.29 5.47 8.92
C GLU A 9 15.24 6.24 9.75
N ALA A 10 15.40 7.56 9.85
CA ALA A 10 14.45 8.44 10.54
C ALA A 10 13.08 8.53 9.84
N ARG A 11 12.96 8.07 8.58
CA ARG A 11 11.70 8.10 7.82
C ARG A 11 10.58 7.37 8.56
N VAL A 12 10.88 6.31 9.31
CA VAL A 12 9.88 5.55 10.09
C VAL A 12 9.12 6.42 11.11
N CYS A 13 9.74 7.52 11.57
CA CYS A 13 9.18 8.47 12.53
C CYS A 13 8.70 9.79 11.89
N ALA A 14 8.73 9.90 10.56
CA ALA A 14 8.53 11.18 9.86
C ALA A 14 7.13 11.79 10.01
N ALA A 15 6.09 10.96 10.14
CA ALA A 15 4.70 11.41 10.28
C ALA A 15 4.47 12.38 11.47
N ASN A 16 5.33 12.32 12.49
CA ASN A 16 5.23 13.19 13.66
C ASN A 16 5.63 14.65 13.38
N PHE A 17 6.31 14.93 12.27
CA PHE A 17 6.90 16.25 12.02
C PHE A 17 6.20 17.01 10.90
N PRO A 18 5.92 18.31 11.09
CA PRO A 18 5.24 19.11 10.09
C PRO A 18 6.18 19.44 8.92
N LEU A 19 5.60 19.81 7.80
CA LEU A 19 6.31 20.27 6.61
C LEU A 19 6.36 21.81 6.58
N PRO A 20 7.46 22.42 6.12
CA PRO A 20 8.74 21.80 5.79
C PRO A 20 9.50 21.32 7.04
N VAL A 21 10.16 20.17 6.93
CA VAL A 21 10.95 19.58 8.03
C VAL A 21 12.19 20.43 8.29
N ARG A 22 12.47 20.75 9.56
CA ARG A 22 13.66 21.48 10.00
C ARG A 22 14.76 20.52 10.46
N GLN A 23 15.99 21.04 10.61
CA GLN A 23 17.12 20.23 11.11
C GLN A 23 16.87 19.66 12.52
N GLU A 24 16.18 20.41 13.38
CA GLU A 24 15.76 19.97 14.71
C GLU A 24 14.78 18.80 14.65
N ASP A 25 13.84 18.84 13.70
CA ASP A 25 12.85 17.78 13.47
C ASP A 25 13.55 16.49 12.99
N ILE A 26 14.55 16.61 12.10
CA ILE A 26 15.37 15.47 11.65
C ILE A 26 16.12 14.84 12.83
N ALA A 27 16.76 15.67 13.67
CA ALA A 27 17.51 15.18 14.82
C ALA A 27 16.59 14.48 15.84
N GLU A 28 15.37 14.97 16.05
CA GLU A 28 14.39 14.31 16.91
C GLU A 28 13.89 13.01 16.29
N ALA A 29 13.58 12.99 14.99
CA ALA A 29 13.19 11.77 14.29
C ALA A 29 14.27 10.67 14.39
N GLN A 30 15.55 11.05 14.28
CA GLN A 30 16.68 10.14 14.48
C GLN A 30 16.74 9.59 15.91
N ARG A 31 16.50 10.44 16.93
CA ARG A 31 16.44 10.00 18.34
C ARG A 31 15.30 9.01 18.56
N LEU A 32 14.11 9.27 18.01
CA LEU A 32 12.97 8.36 18.07
C LEU A 32 13.30 7.01 17.42
N ALA A 33 13.87 7.02 16.21
CA ALA A 33 14.26 5.79 15.50
C ALA A 33 15.32 4.98 16.26
N SER A 34 16.32 5.66 16.85
CA SER A 34 17.35 5.01 17.67
C SER A 34 16.78 4.37 18.95
N ASN A 35 15.83 5.03 19.61
CA ASN A 35 15.17 4.45 20.79
C ASN A 35 14.31 3.25 20.42
N LEU A 36 13.58 3.34 19.31
CA LEU A 36 12.79 2.24 18.75
C LEU A 36 13.68 1.02 18.47
N ASP A 37 14.80 1.21 17.78
CA ASP A 37 15.73 0.12 17.48
C ASP A 37 16.36 -0.48 18.75
N ARG A 38 16.83 0.37 19.66
CA ARG A 38 17.46 -0.04 20.92
C ARG A 38 16.56 -0.93 21.77
N VAL A 39 15.25 -0.66 21.80
CA VAL A 39 14.28 -1.42 22.59
C VAL A 39 13.83 -2.68 21.85
N ASN A 40 13.52 -2.58 20.55
CA ASN A 40 12.89 -3.68 19.83
C ASN A 40 13.88 -4.68 19.25
N ARG A 41 15.06 -4.25 18.77
CA ARG A 41 16.03 -5.17 18.16
C ARG A 41 16.43 -6.34 19.09
N PRO A 42 16.67 -6.14 20.40
CA PRO A 42 16.94 -7.26 21.31
C PRO A 42 15.74 -8.19 21.54
N ILE A 43 14.51 -7.68 21.45
CA ILE A 43 13.27 -8.45 21.65
C ILE A 43 12.96 -9.29 20.41
N LEU A 44 13.11 -8.68 19.23
CA LEU A 44 12.74 -9.27 17.95
C LEU A 44 13.86 -10.13 17.34
N GLY A 45 15.13 -9.77 17.60
CA GLY A 45 16.30 -10.36 16.95
C GLY A 45 16.67 -9.66 15.62
N HIS A 46 15.88 -8.69 15.18
CA HIS A 46 16.04 -7.93 13.96
C HIS A 46 15.44 -6.52 14.10
N GLU A 47 15.69 -5.66 13.12
CA GLU A 47 15.12 -4.31 13.05
C GLU A 47 13.63 -4.34 12.76
N VAL A 48 12.89 -3.39 13.31
CA VAL A 48 11.49 -3.18 12.92
C VAL A 48 11.38 -2.96 11.40
N ALA A 49 10.31 -3.48 10.81
CA ALA A 49 10.06 -3.34 9.40
C ALA A 49 9.33 -2.03 9.10
N GLY A 50 10.06 -1.00 8.68
CA GLY A 50 9.47 0.26 8.25
C GLY A 50 8.75 0.15 6.89
N ARG A 51 7.74 1.00 6.68
CA ARG A 51 6.99 1.18 5.41
C ARG A 51 7.76 1.87 4.28
N VAL A 52 9.06 2.04 4.46
CA VAL A 52 9.92 2.94 3.68
C VAL A 52 10.15 2.41 2.26
N ASP A 53 9.88 3.24 1.26
CA ASP A 53 10.00 2.95 -0.17
C ASP A 53 10.48 4.20 -0.94
N ASP A 54 11.31 4.03 -1.97
CA ASP A 54 11.96 5.15 -2.67
C ASP A 54 11.01 5.97 -3.58
N PHE A 55 9.84 5.45 -3.92
CA PHE A 55 8.78 6.21 -4.62
C PHE A 55 7.76 6.85 -3.67
N GLU A 56 8.08 6.83 -2.38
CA GLU A 56 7.22 7.35 -1.33
C GLU A 56 5.83 6.68 -1.32
N PHE A 57 5.76 5.37 -1.64
CA PHE A 57 4.50 4.63 -1.51
C PHE A 57 3.94 4.69 -0.08
N ASP A 58 4.80 4.93 0.92
CA ASP A 58 4.42 5.19 2.31
C ASP A 58 3.50 6.40 2.48
N ILE A 59 3.64 7.43 1.63
CA ILE A 59 2.80 8.63 1.67
C ILE A 59 1.84 8.75 0.48
N ARG A 60 1.93 7.84 -0.51
CA ARG A 60 0.98 7.76 -1.63
C ARG A 60 -0.19 6.80 -1.38
N ARG A 61 -0.04 5.81 -0.50
CA ARG A 61 -1.08 4.78 -0.26
C ARG A 61 -1.73 4.97 1.12
N PRO A 62 -3.08 4.91 1.21
CA PRO A 62 -3.78 5.23 2.42
C PRO A 62 -3.61 4.15 3.50
N VAL A 63 -3.70 4.61 4.75
CA VAL A 63 -4.02 3.80 5.92
C VAL A 63 -5.21 4.43 6.64
N TYR A 64 -5.88 3.65 7.48
CA TYR A 64 -7.11 4.05 8.14
C TYR A 64 -6.95 4.04 9.66
N ARG A 65 -7.58 5.01 10.34
CA ARG A 65 -7.65 5.02 11.80
C ARG A 65 -9.07 5.31 12.26
N TRP A 66 -9.51 4.54 13.25
CA TRP A 66 -10.80 4.75 13.92
C TRP A 66 -10.58 5.39 15.30
N THR A 67 -11.44 6.33 15.68
CA THR A 67 -11.45 6.91 17.03
C THR A 67 -12.83 7.48 17.39
N THR A 68 -13.07 7.70 18.68
CA THR A 68 -14.21 8.44 19.21
C THR A 68 -13.95 9.95 19.29
N ARG A 69 -12.70 10.40 19.06
CA ARG A 69 -12.33 11.82 19.09
C ARG A 69 -12.91 12.57 17.88
N PRO A 70 -13.54 13.73 18.10
CA PRO A 70 -14.21 14.49 17.05
C PRO A 70 -13.22 14.98 15.99
N TYR A 71 -13.69 15.04 14.74
CA TYR A 71 -12.84 15.43 13.61
C TYR A 71 -12.28 16.84 13.72
N GLN A 72 -12.99 17.76 14.37
CA GLN A 72 -12.50 19.12 14.60
C GLN A 72 -11.17 19.11 15.37
N GLU A 73 -11.05 18.23 16.36
CA GLU A 73 -9.84 18.09 17.16
C GLU A 73 -8.70 17.45 16.36
N ILE A 74 -8.98 16.36 15.65
CA ILE A 74 -7.96 15.59 14.92
C ILE A 74 -7.50 16.31 13.65
N LEU A 75 -8.40 16.94 12.89
CA LEU A 75 -8.02 17.70 11.70
C LEU A 75 -7.27 19.00 12.04
N ALA A 76 -7.43 19.51 13.27
CA ALA A 76 -6.64 20.64 13.76
C ALA A 76 -5.25 20.21 14.27
N ASN A 77 -5.17 19.14 15.06
CA ASN A 77 -3.97 18.81 15.85
C ASN A 77 -3.24 17.51 15.44
N GLY A 78 -3.87 16.71 14.60
CA GLY A 78 -3.38 15.39 14.21
C GLY A 78 -3.57 14.36 15.31
N PHE A 79 -2.89 13.23 15.16
CA PHE A 79 -2.81 12.21 16.19
C PHE A 79 -1.50 12.37 16.97
N GLN A 80 -1.58 12.36 18.29
CA GLN A 80 -0.43 12.47 19.19
C GLN A 80 -0.46 11.29 20.16
N ALA A 81 0.68 10.63 20.32
CA ALA A 81 0.85 9.57 21.30
C ALA A 81 0.81 10.19 22.71
N PRO A 82 0.38 9.43 23.73
CA PRO A 82 0.48 9.88 25.12
C PRO A 82 1.93 10.26 25.46
N ALA A 83 2.11 11.35 26.21
CA ALA A 83 3.42 11.74 26.69
C ALA A 83 4.05 10.61 27.52
N GLN A 84 5.36 10.42 27.38
CA GLN A 84 6.08 9.34 28.08
C GLN A 84 5.91 9.41 29.60
N GLY A 85 5.95 10.61 30.18
CA GLY A 85 5.85 10.80 31.63
C GLY A 85 6.88 9.96 32.39
N ASN A 86 6.41 9.13 33.32
CA ASN A 86 7.24 8.24 34.11
C ASN A 86 7.41 6.84 33.48
N THR A 87 6.83 6.57 32.31
CA THR A 87 6.93 5.25 31.67
C THR A 87 8.37 5.00 31.19
N PRO A 88 9.02 3.91 31.61
CA PRO A 88 10.38 3.59 31.18
C PRO A 88 10.48 3.41 29.68
N ASN A 89 11.64 3.74 29.09
CA ASN A 89 11.89 3.57 27.65
C ASN A 89 11.59 2.13 27.15
N ASN A 90 11.97 1.12 27.94
CA ASN A 90 11.78 -0.29 27.59
C ASN A 90 10.30 -0.71 27.55
N THR A 91 9.39 0.13 28.05
CA THR A 91 7.95 -0.06 27.92
C THR A 91 7.40 0.90 26.86
N TYR A 92 7.74 2.19 26.95
CA TYR A 92 7.20 3.23 26.06
C TYR A 92 7.47 2.97 24.57
N TYR A 93 8.63 2.38 24.22
CA TYR A 93 9.02 2.06 22.86
C TYR A 93 8.84 0.57 22.48
N ASN A 94 8.24 -0.26 23.34
CA ASN A 94 8.12 -1.69 23.09
C ASN A 94 6.92 -2.00 22.18
N LEU A 95 7.20 -2.40 20.93
CA LEU A 95 6.18 -2.68 19.92
C LEU A 95 5.40 -3.96 20.25
N ASP A 96 6.09 -5.00 20.73
CA ASP A 96 5.47 -6.28 21.05
C ASP A 96 4.49 -6.14 22.23
N ASP A 97 4.90 -5.40 23.27
CA ASP A 97 4.03 -5.07 24.40
C ASP A 97 2.87 -4.16 23.99
N PHE A 98 3.11 -3.16 23.13
CA PHE A 98 2.05 -2.31 22.62
C PHE A 98 0.95 -3.10 21.90
N VAL A 99 1.34 -4.01 21.01
CA VAL A 99 0.40 -4.75 20.16
C VAL A 99 -0.41 -5.76 20.98
N HIS A 100 0.20 -6.42 21.95
CA HIS A 100 -0.46 -7.48 22.71
C HIS A 100 -1.11 -7.02 24.02
N ASN A 101 -0.62 -5.93 24.63
CA ASN A 101 -0.99 -5.56 25.99
C ASN A 101 -1.49 -4.11 26.16
N ALA A 102 -1.40 -3.23 25.14
CA ALA A 102 -1.89 -1.85 25.29
C ALA A 102 -3.42 -1.70 25.14
N GLY A 103 -4.16 -2.79 24.99
CA GLY A 103 -5.61 -2.81 24.83
C GLY A 103 -6.07 -2.36 23.43
N ALA A 104 -7.36 -2.52 23.15
CA ALA A 104 -7.93 -2.19 21.84
C ALA A 104 -7.75 -0.69 21.49
N PRO A 105 -7.67 -0.30 20.21
CA PRO A 105 -7.53 1.10 19.76
C PRO A 105 -8.57 2.11 20.29
N LEU A 106 -9.68 1.63 20.87
CA LEU A 106 -10.78 2.44 21.42
C LEU A 106 -10.94 2.32 22.93
N ASP A 107 -10.06 1.60 23.62
CA ASP A 107 -10.11 1.48 25.07
C ASP A 107 -9.73 2.83 25.72
N PRO A 108 -10.63 3.51 26.45
CA PRO A 108 -10.33 4.76 27.12
C PRO A 108 -9.39 4.58 28.33
N ASN A 109 -9.22 3.35 28.82
CA ASN A 109 -8.50 3.03 30.05
C ASN A 109 -7.15 2.36 29.80
N ARG A 110 -6.45 2.73 28.73
CA ARG A 110 -5.12 2.18 28.44
C ARG A 110 -4.19 2.37 29.66
N PRO A 111 -3.71 1.28 30.29
CA PRO A 111 -3.00 1.37 31.56
C PRO A 111 -1.58 1.94 31.39
N VAL A 112 -1.02 1.89 30.18
CA VAL A 112 0.38 2.18 29.91
C VAL A 112 0.53 3.08 28.68
N ALA A 113 1.26 4.18 28.85
CA ALA A 113 1.64 5.07 27.76
C ALA A 113 2.63 4.37 26.82
N HIS A 114 2.38 4.48 25.52
CA HIS A 114 3.25 3.99 24.46
C HIS A 114 3.45 5.08 23.42
N VAL A 115 4.58 5.05 22.71
CA VAL A 115 4.93 6.02 21.66
C VAL A 115 4.11 5.83 20.37
N PHE A 116 3.17 4.89 20.34
CA PHE A 116 2.64 4.34 19.10
C PHE A 116 1.21 4.81 18.78
N ILE A 117 0.97 5.13 17.51
CA ILE A 117 -0.34 5.40 16.93
C ILE A 117 -0.71 4.29 15.96
N SER A 118 -1.72 3.50 16.33
CA SER A 118 -2.22 2.38 15.53
C SER A 118 -3.11 2.83 14.36
N THR A 119 -2.92 2.23 13.19
CA THR A 119 -3.72 2.40 11.98
C THR A 119 -3.84 1.04 11.29
N THR A 120 -4.61 0.92 10.22
CA THR A 120 -4.79 -0.33 9.48
C THR A 120 -4.73 -0.10 7.98
N VAL A 121 -4.16 -1.06 7.23
CA VAL A 121 -4.33 -1.09 5.77
C VAL A 121 -5.68 -1.69 5.35
N ASN A 122 -6.33 -2.47 6.21
CA ASN A 122 -7.58 -3.15 5.91
C ASN A 122 -8.72 -2.12 5.84
N ASN A 123 -9.18 -1.84 4.62
CA ASN A 123 -10.24 -0.87 4.37
C ASN A 123 -11.62 -1.35 4.87
N ALA A 124 -11.81 -2.67 5.02
CA ALA A 124 -13.04 -3.26 5.51
C ALA A 124 -13.06 -3.39 7.04
N TRP A 125 -11.91 -3.26 7.73
CA TRP A 125 -11.84 -3.40 9.17
C TRP A 125 -12.70 -2.37 9.90
N ARG A 126 -13.46 -2.86 10.88
CA ARG A 126 -14.30 -2.05 11.76
C ARG A 126 -13.99 -2.36 13.22
N PRO A 127 -14.00 -1.34 14.08
CA PRO A 127 -13.86 -1.58 15.51
C PRO A 127 -15.09 -2.29 16.08
N ASN A 128 -14.86 -3.16 17.05
CA ASN A 128 -15.88 -3.70 17.95
C ASN A 128 -15.58 -3.23 19.38
N PRO A 129 -16.02 -2.03 19.79
CA PRO A 129 -15.81 -1.54 21.16
C PRO A 129 -16.41 -2.51 22.16
N SER A 130 -15.77 -2.71 23.31
CA SER A 130 -16.30 -3.56 24.39
C SER A 130 -17.67 -3.04 24.87
N THR A 131 -18.40 -3.88 25.63
CA THR A 131 -19.66 -3.46 26.26
C THR A 131 -19.48 -2.35 27.29
N ASP A 132 -18.26 -2.17 27.82
CA ASP A 132 -17.94 -1.07 28.73
C ASP A 132 -17.85 0.26 27.97
N VAL A 133 -17.30 0.24 26.74
CA VAL A 133 -17.19 1.42 25.87
C VAL A 133 -18.51 1.73 25.18
N LEU A 134 -19.24 0.70 24.74
CA LEU A 134 -20.54 0.83 24.08
C LEU A 134 -21.53 -0.16 24.70
N PRO A 135 -22.30 0.24 25.74
CA PRO A 135 -23.27 -0.62 26.39
C PRO A 135 -24.44 -1.02 25.49
N ILE A 136 -25.10 -2.14 25.83
CA ILE A 136 -26.33 -2.57 25.13
C ILE A 136 -27.42 -1.49 25.29
N GLY A 137 -28.12 -1.18 24.20
CA GLY A 137 -29.10 -0.11 24.13
C GLY A 137 -28.51 1.28 23.88
N SER A 138 -27.18 1.39 23.75
CA SER A 138 -26.49 2.66 23.53
C SER A 138 -25.97 2.81 22.10
N GLN A 139 -25.61 4.05 21.77
CA GLN A 139 -24.95 4.40 20.52
C GLN A 139 -23.74 5.30 20.80
N ILE A 140 -22.74 5.23 19.94
CA ILE A 140 -21.56 6.09 19.98
C ILE A 140 -21.21 6.56 18.57
N GLN A 141 -20.70 7.78 18.46
CA GLN A 141 -20.16 8.29 17.20
C GLN A 141 -18.70 7.85 17.06
N LEU A 142 -18.36 7.33 15.89
CA LEU A 142 -17.02 6.91 15.51
C LEU A 142 -16.59 7.64 14.25
N TYR A 143 -15.32 7.98 14.18
CA TYR A 143 -14.71 8.68 13.07
C TYR A 143 -13.65 7.79 12.44
N ARG A 144 -13.72 7.62 11.13
CA ARG A 144 -12.74 6.88 10.34
C ARG A 144 -11.95 7.86 9.49
N TYR A 145 -10.67 8.00 9.79
CA TYR A 145 -9.75 8.89 9.09
C TYR A 145 -9.00 8.13 8.01
N GLU A 146 -8.85 8.75 6.86
CA GLU A 146 -7.96 8.32 5.79
C GLU A 146 -6.68 9.15 5.83
N ILE A 147 -5.54 8.45 5.88
CA ILE A 147 -4.24 9.03 6.23
C ILE A 147 -3.21 8.64 5.17
N PHE A 148 -2.45 9.62 4.70
CA PHE A 148 -1.33 9.53 3.77
C PHE A 148 -0.09 10.11 4.46
N ALA A 149 0.54 9.30 5.32
CA ALA A 149 1.61 9.74 6.22
C ALA A 149 2.92 8.99 5.95
N PRO A 150 4.07 9.68 5.95
CA PRO A 150 5.36 9.04 5.71
C PRO A 150 5.79 8.16 6.88
N GLY A 151 6.55 7.11 6.58
CA GLY A 151 7.02 6.15 7.58
C GLY A 151 5.96 5.15 8.03
N GLY A 152 5.98 4.84 9.32
CA GLY A 152 5.17 3.77 9.91
C GLY A 152 5.85 2.41 9.84
N ILE A 153 5.34 1.47 10.64
CA ILE A 153 5.89 0.13 10.85
C ILE A 153 4.90 -0.92 10.35
N TRP A 154 5.37 -1.85 9.52
CA TRP A 154 4.69 -3.10 9.20
C TRP A 154 4.70 -4.01 10.43
N VAL A 155 3.65 -3.98 11.24
CA VAL A 155 3.60 -4.71 12.52
C VAL A 155 3.72 -6.21 12.33
N ALA A 156 2.92 -6.78 11.43
CA ALA A 156 2.93 -8.22 11.14
C ALA A 156 4.32 -8.71 10.67
N VAL A 157 5.02 -7.91 9.85
CA VAL A 157 6.37 -8.25 9.36
C VAL A 157 7.41 -8.10 10.47
N SER A 158 7.26 -7.10 11.34
CA SER A 158 8.19 -6.88 12.46
C SER A 158 8.08 -7.97 13.52
N LEU A 159 6.86 -8.34 13.90
CA LEU A 159 6.58 -9.32 14.96
C LEU A 159 6.59 -10.76 14.45
N MET A 160 6.43 -10.99 13.14
CA MET A 160 6.41 -12.31 12.51
C MET A 160 5.43 -13.25 13.24
N GLY A 161 5.87 -14.46 13.62
CA GLY A 161 5.06 -15.43 14.35
C GLY A 161 4.61 -14.99 15.75
N ARG A 162 5.06 -13.84 16.26
CA ARG A 162 4.55 -13.25 17.50
C ARG A 162 3.24 -12.49 17.28
N TYR A 163 2.91 -12.07 16.06
CA TYR A 163 1.72 -11.24 15.81
C TYR A 163 0.42 -12.05 15.91
N GLN A 164 -0.43 -11.71 16.87
CA GLN A 164 -1.68 -12.44 17.15
C GLN A 164 -2.94 -11.78 16.61
N HIS A 165 -2.82 -10.67 15.87
CA HIS A 165 -3.98 -9.89 15.42
C HIS A 165 -4.03 -9.69 13.89
N PRO A 166 -3.89 -10.76 13.08
CA PRO A 166 -3.81 -10.64 11.61
C PRO A 166 -5.00 -9.89 10.99
N ASN A 167 -6.18 -9.99 11.60
CA ASN A 167 -7.39 -9.33 11.11
C ASN A 167 -7.30 -7.79 11.13
N GLN A 168 -6.47 -7.23 12.01
CA GLN A 168 -6.28 -5.79 12.14
C GLN A 168 -5.36 -5.23 11.06
N ALA A 169 -4.52 -6.04 10.41
CA ALA A 169 -3.55 -5.60 9.40
C ALA A 169 -2.82 -4.30 9.81
N GLU A 170 -2.28 -4.31 11.03
CA GLU A 170 -1.89 -3.09 11.73
C GLU A 170 -0.65 -2.42 11.13
N ILE A 171 -0.72 -1.09 11.03
CA ILE A 171 0.40 -0.19 10.78
C ILE A 171 0.51 0.78 11.92
N THR A 172 1.71 0.90 12.48
CA THR A 172 1.93 1.76 13.63
C THR A 172 2.86 2.91 13.29
N PHE A 173 2.45 4.14 13.63
CA PHE A 173 3.28 5.34 13.55
C PHE A 173 3.91 5.67 14.90
N VAL A 174 5.08 6.27 14.88
CA VAL A 174 5.84 6.63 16.09
C VAL A 174 5.61 8.11 16.42
N ALA A 175 5.34 8.38 17.69
CA ALA A 175 5.04 9.66 18.33
C ALA A 175 3.74 10.34 17.88
N GLY A 176 3.47 10.40 16.58
CA GLY A 176 2.29 11.11 16.08
C GLY A 176 2.13 11.09 14.58
N ILE A 177 1.03 11.68 14.13
CA ILE A 177 0.68 11.92 12.73
C ILE A 177 0.19 13.35 12.63
N GLN A 178 0.91 14.21 11.92
CA GLN A 178 0.55 15.61 11.73
C GLN A 178 -0.72 15.79 10.88
N PRO A 179 -1.52 16.85 11.12
CA PRO A 179 -2.77 17.11 10.40
C PRO A 179 -2.62 17.09 8.88
N GLN A 180 -1.51 17.61 8.37
CA GLN A 180 -1.23 17.70 6.92
C GLN A 180 -1.20 16.35 6.19
N TYR A 181 -1.05 15.24 6.92
CA TYR A 181 -1.06 13.88 6.38
C TYR A 181 -2.44 13.21 6.47
N ILE A 182 -3.43 13.86 7.09
CA ILE A 182 -4.78 13.35 7.25
C ILE A 182 -5.65 13.97 6.16
N ARG A 183 -6.11 13.18 5.18
CA ARG A 183 -6.85 13.68 4.02
C ARG A 183 -8.30 13.97 4.36
N SER A 184 -8.95 12.97 4.95
CA SER A 184 -10.40 12.97 5.07
C SER A 184 -10.89 12.15 6.26
N VAL A 185 -12.15 12.34 6.60
CA VAL A 185 -12.85 11.57 7.64
C VAL A 185 -14.27 11.23 7.21
N GLN A 186 -14.67 10.00 7.55
CA GLN A 186 -16.05 9.53 7.47
C GLN A 186 -16.64 9.38 8.87
N ILE A 187 -17.90 9.78 9.04
CA ILE A 187 -18.62 9.70 10.32
C ILE A 187 -19.50 8.46 10.33
N TYR A 188 -19.43 7.70 11.42
CA TYR A 188 -20.25 6.53 11.68
C TYR A 188 -20.98 6.66 13.01
N THR A 189 -22.20 6.14 13.06
CA THR A 189 -22.93 5.88 14.30
C THR A 189 -22.94 4.38 14.54
N ALA A 190 -22.26 3.95 15.61
CA ALA A 190 -22.27 2.57 16.08
C ALA A 190 -23.42 2.38 17.06
N THR A 191 -24.26 1.36 16.88
CA THR A 191 -25.39 1.06 17.76
C THR A 191 -25.33 -0.40 18.22
N ARG A 192 -25.32 -0.64 19.54
CA ARG A 192 -25.36 -1.99 20.12
C ARG A 192 -26.76 -2.30 20.63
N ARG A 193 -27.55 -3.03 19.86
CA ARG A 193 -28.95 -3.38 20.24
C ARG A 193 -29.06 -4.64 21.07
N ALA A 194 -28.09 -5.55 20.95
CA ALA A 194 -28.05 -6.84 21.60
C ALA A 194 -26.58 -7.20 21.95
N PRO A 195 -26.34 -8.28 22.72
CA PRO A 195 -25.01 -8.88 22.79
C PRO A 195 -24.49 -9.19 21.38
N GLY A 196 -23.20 -8.95 21.10
CA GLY A 196 -22.59 -9.24 19.78
C GLY A 196 -21.85 -8.05 19.17
N PHE A 197 -21.92 -7.87 17.84
CA PHE A 197 -21.27 -6.75 17.16
C PHE A 197 -22.21 -5.54 17.06
N PRO A 198 -21.71 -4.30 17.18
CA PRO A 198 -22.50 -3.11 16.94
C PRO A 198 -22.80 -2.95 15.46
N THR A 199 -24.03 -2.54 15.14
CA THR A 199 -24.39 -2.12 13.78
C THR A 199 -23.76 -0.76 13.49
N MET A 200 -23.20 -0.59 12.30
CA MET A 200 -22.50 0.64 11.90
C MET A 200 -23.24 1.35 10.77
N THR A 201 -23.78 2.54 11.06
CA THR A 201 -24.43 3.39 10.06
C THR A 201 -23.49 4.53 9.69
N ARG A 202 -23.13 4.67 8.41
CA ARG A 202 -22.27 5.77 7.93
C ARG A 202 -23.08 6.97 7.47
N GLU A 203 -22.51 8.16 7.61
CA GLU A 203 -22.93 9.33 6.84
C GLU A 203 -22.41 9.24 5.39
N ARG A 204 -23.24 9.62 4.41
CA ARG A 204 -22.88 9.60 2.97
C ARG A 204 -22.20 10.90 2.56
N ARG A 205 -21.08 11.21 3.21
CA ARG A 205 -20.22 12.34 2.87
C ARG A 205 -18.79 12.09 3.33
N LEU A 206 -17.87 12.82 2.73
CA LEU A 206 -16.47 12.84 3.10
C LEU A 206 -16.12 14.25 3.61
N ILE A 207 -15.65 14.36 4.84
CA ILE A 207 -15.17 15.64 5.36
C ILE A 207 -13.69 15.74 5.03
N MET A 208 -13.36 16.67 4.16
CA MET A 208 -12.01 16.93 3.66
C MET A 208 -11.26 17.86 4.61
N ASN A 209 -10.00 17.55 4.89
CA ASN A 209 -9.16 18.38 5.74
C ASN A 209 -8.53 19.52 4.93
N GLY A 210 -8.86 20.76 5.26
CA GLY A 210 -8.28 21.96 4.64
C GLY A 210 -6.75 22.09 4.82
N HIS A 211 -6.17 21.36 5.77
CA HIS A 211 -4.72 21.33 5.99
C HIS A 211 -3.99 20.22 5.20
N PHE A 212 -4.70 19.34 4.48
CA PHE A 212 -4.08 18.21 3.81
C PHE A 212 -3.07 18.66 2.75
N ARG A 213 -1.79 18.46 3.05
CA ARG A 213 -0.62 18.80 2.23
C ARG A 213 0.50 17.82 2.57
N PRO A 214 0.40 16.57 2.11
CA PRO A 214 1.33 15.51 2.53
C PRO A 214 2.73 15.72 1.93
N HIS A 215 2.85 16.50 0.86
CA HIS A 215 4.12 16.72 0.16
C HIS A 215 4.24 18.20 -0.26
N MET A 216 5.47 18.67 -0.49
CA MET A 216 5.73 20.07 -0.90
C MET A 216 5.58 20.31 -2.41
N ASP A 217 5.61 19.23 -3.20
CA ASP A 217 5.36 19.25 -4.63
C ASP A 217 3.85 19.32 -4.89
N LEU A 218 3.43 20.38 -5.59
CA LEU A 218 2.05 20.61 -6.01
C LEU A 218 1.55 19.54 -6.99
N GLN A 219 2.43 18.80 -7.66
CA GLN A 219 2.06 17.70 -8.57
C GLN A 219 2.03 16.33 -7.86
N PHE A 220 2.09 16.30 -6.53
CA PHE A 220 2.12 15.05 -5.78
C PHE A 220 0.77 14.32 -5.84
N THR A 221 0.80 13.13 -6.44
CA THR A 221 -0.34 12.21 -6.54
C THR A 221 -0.42 11.21 -5.39
N ILE A 222 -1.60 11.11 -4.78
CA ILE A 222 -2.00 9.98 -3.93
C ILE A 222 -2.68 8.87 -4.76
N HIS A 223 -2.52 7.62 -4.35
CA HIS A 223 -3.08 6.45 -5.02
C HIS A 223 -4.29 5.90 -4.27
N THR A 224 -5.33 5.51 -5.00
CA THR A 224 -6.52 4.87 -4.44
C THR A 224 -7.24 5.64 -3.33
N PRO A 225 -7.44 6.98 -3.42
CA PRO A 225 -8.21 7.72 -2.43
C PRO A 225 -9.67 7.24 -2.37
N ILE A 226 -10.28 7.25 -1.18
CA ILE A 226 -11.73 7.08 -1.03
C ILE A 226 -12.43 8.18 -1.82
N THR A 227 -13.29 7.77 -2.75
CA THR A 227 -14.05 8.66 -3.65
C THR A 227 -15.48 8.19 -3.83
N PHE A 228 -15.73 6.89 -3.75
CA PHE A 228 -17.01 6.30 -4.14
C PHE A 228 -17.64 5.49 -3.00
N TYR A 229 -18.95 5.34 -3.06
CA TYR A 229 -19.71 4.40 -2.23
C TYR A 229 -20.71 3.63 -3.12
N ILE A 230 -21.21 2.51 -2.60
CA ILE A 230 -22.34 1.80 -3.20
C ILE A 230 -23.62 2.26 -2.52
N ASP A 231 -24.58 2.79 -3.30
CA ASP A 231 -25.90 3.19 -2.82
C ASP A 231 -26.83 1.99 -2.58
N ASP A 232 -28.03 2.26 -2.04
CA ASP A 232 -28.99 1.21 -1.66
C ASP A 232 -29.48 0.38 -2.86
N ASN A 233 -29.27 0.86 -4.08
CA ASN A 233 -29.63 0.16 -5.32
C ASN A 233 -28.44 -0.65 -5.89
N GLY A 234 -27.31 -0.71 -5.19
CA GLY A 234 -26.10 -1.37 -5.67
C GLY A 234 -25.31 -0.54 -6.70
N ILE A 235 -25.62 0.75 -6.86
CA ILE A 235 -24.97 1.60 -7.87
C ILE A 235 -23.79 2.34 -7.23
N ARG A 236 -22.64 2.35 -7.92
CA ARG A 236 -21.47 3.15 -7.55
C ARG A 236 -21.77 4.64 -7.73
N ARG A 237 -21.63 5.41 -6.66
CA ARG A 237 -21.84 6.86 -6.60
C ARG A 237 -20.62 7.55 -5.98
N GLU A 238 -20.37 8.80 -6.35
CA GLU A 238 -19.37 9.63 -5.70
C GLU A 238 -19.83 10.02 -4.29
N LEU A 239 -18.91 10.06 -3.34
CA LEU A 239 -19.16 10.60 -2.01
C LEU A 239 -19.14 12.14 -2.10
N PRO A 240 -20.21 12.83 -1.66
CA PRO A 240 -20.18 14.27 -1.53
C PRO A 240 -19.06 14.72 -0.58
N GLU A 241 -18.27 15.69 -1.01
CA GLU A 241 -17.15 16.23 -0.23
C GLU A 241 -17.55 17.55 0.44
N GLU A 242 -17.16 17.72 1.70
CA GLU A 242 -17.30 18.96 2.47
C GLU A 242 -15.95 19.32 3.08
N THR A 243 -15.46 20.53 2.83
CA THR A 243 -14.15 20.94 3.35
C THR A 243 -14.28 21.54 4.74
N TYR A 244 -13.53 20.99 5.70
CA TYR A 244 -13.36 21.56 7.03
C TYR A 244 -12.00 22.26 7.13
N THR A 245 -12.02 23.56 7.44
CA THR A 245 -10.81 24.35 7.71
C THR A 245 -10.85 24.80 9.18
N PRO A 246 -9.92 24.32 10.03
CA PRO A 246 -9.83 24.76 11.42
C PRO A 246 -9.67 26.28 11.53
N HIS A 247 -10.37 26.93 12.46
CA HIS A 247 -10.28 28.39 12.65
C HIS A 247 -8.92 28.79 13.25
N GLU A 248 -8.40 29.97 12.87
CA GLU A 248 -7.07 30.44 13.30
C GLU A 248 -6.88 30.57 14.83
N ARG A 249 -7.97 30.59 15.61
CA ARG A 249 -7.92 30.65 17.08
C ARG A 249 -7.54 29.32 17.75
N ASP A 250 -7.60 28.19 17.02
CA ASP A 250 -7.24 26.87 17.52
C ASP A 250 -5.78 26.47 17.18
N GLN A 251 -4.96 27.42 16.70
CA GLN A 251 -3.59 27.14 16.25
C GLN A 251 -2.58 27.08 17.41
N VAL A 252 -1.87 25.95 17.52
CA VAL A 252 -0.51 25.92 18.04
C VAL A 252 0.44 26.28 16.89
N GLN A 253 0.99 27.50 16.94
CA GLN A 253 2.05 28.07 16.09
C GLN A 253 2.08 27.60 14.62
N LYS A 254 1.36 28.30 13.75
CA LYS A 254 1.72 28.41 12.31
C LYS A 254 3.21 28.75 12.24
N ARG A 255 4.02 27.90 11.59
CA ARG A 255 5.40 28.25 11.25
C ARG A 255 5.33 29.14 10.00
N ASP A 256 5.75 30.40 10.12
CA ASP A 256 5.68 31.39 9.05
C ASP A 256 6.33 30.88 7.76
N VAL A 257 5.50 30.70 6.73
CA VAL A 257 5.93 30.75 5.34
C VAL A 257 5.74 32.20 4.94
N SER A 258 6.84 32.87 4.55
CA SER A 258 6.91 34.25 4.07
C SER A 258 5.61 34.70 3.37
N SER A 259 4.93 35.65 3.99
CA SER A 259 3.76 36.34 3.45
C SER A 259 4.16 37.26 2.30
N SER A 260 4.23 36.72 1.08
CA SER A 260 3.97 37.54 -0.10
C SER A 260 2.45 37.60 -0.28
N GLN A 261 1.96 38.84 -0.26
CA GLN A 261 0.58 39.20 -0.57
C GLN A 261 0.23 38.73 -1.98
N ASP A 262 -0.35 37.55 -2.10
CA ASP A 262 -1.22 37.14 -3.21
C ASP A 262 -2.22 36.15 -2.61
N ASN A 263 -3.36 36.69 -2.15
CA ASN A 263 -4.54 35.92 -1.81
C ASN A 263 -5.18 35.38 -3.10
N GLU A 264 -4.49 34.49 -3.80
CA GLU A 264 -5.18 33.50 -4.61
C GLU A 264 -5.62 32.41 -3.66
N GLU A 265 -6.92 32.13 -3.61
CA GLU A 265 -7.45 30.87 -3.10
C GLU A 265 -6.66 29.75 -3.78
N VAL A 266 -5.60 29.25 -3.14
CA VAL A 266 -4.96 28.01 -3.54
C VAL A 266 -5.99 26.94 -3.26
N GLU A 267 -6.85 26.71 -4.24
CA GLU A 267 -7.93 25.74 -4.20
C GLU A 267 -7.37 24.44 -3.62
N LEU A 268 -8.12 23.84 -2.69
CA LEU A 268 -7.90 22.49 -2.17
C LEU A 268 -7.69 21.48 -3.32
N HIS A 269 -8.14 21.83 -4.53
CA HIS A 269 -7.94 21.14 -5.80
C HIS A 269 -6.47 20.93 -6.23
N SER A 270 -5.48 21.59 -5.61
CA SER A 270 -4.06 21.41 -5.99
C SER A 270 -3.32 20.28 -5.25
N TYR A 271 -3.81 19.79 -4.10
CA TYR A 271 -3.18 18.67 -3.37
C TYR A 271 -4.15 17.51 -3.19
N GLY A 272 -3.77 16.34 -3.71
CA GLY A 272 -4.69 15.20 -3.72
C GLY A 272 -5.82 15.38 -4.73
N ALA A 273 -5.58 16.16 -5.79
CA ALA A 273 -6.41 16.11 -6.98
C ALA A 273 -6.53 14.63 -7.35
N VAL A 274 -7.75 14.08 -7.21
CA VAL A 274 -8.16 12.82 -7.84
C VAL A 274 -8.27 13.10 -9.35
N GLU A 275 -7.28 13.81 -9.92
CA GLU A 275 -7.11 13.90 -11.35
C GLU A 275 -7.19 12.48 -11.87
N ASN A 276 -7.89 12.32 -13.00
CA ASN A 276 -8.07 11.05 -13.68
C ASN A 276 -6.71 10.55 -14.19
N ILE A 277 -5.81 10.20 -13.28
CA ILE A 277 -4.51 9.61 -13.57
C ILE A 277 -4.85 8.23 -14.07
N PRO A 278 -4.66 7.99 -15.37
CA PRO A 278 -5.08 6.75 -15.97
C PRO A 278 -4.15 5.66 -15.47
N ILE A 279 -4.68 4.74 -14.66
CA ILE A 279 -3.88 3.63 -14.14
C ILE A 279 -3.95 2.48 -15.12
N TYR A 280 -2.78 2.12 -15.66
CA TYR A 280 -2.62 0.99 -16.57
C TYR A 280 -2.25 -0.28 -15.81
N ILE A 281 -1.17 -0.95 -16.18
CA ILE A 281 -0.78 -2.25 -15.62
C ILE A 281 0.42 -2.02 -14.70
N ASN A 282 0.25 -2.31 -13.41
CA ASN A 282 1.26 -2.14 -12.37
C ASN A 282 2.10 -3.40 -12.13
N ALA A 283 1.59 -4.57 -12.48
CA ALA A 283 2.36 -5.81 -12.43
C ALA A 283 1.74 -6.84 -13.37
N ALA A 284 2.52 -7.84 -13.74
CA ALA A 284 2.00 -8.97 -14.48
C ALA A 284 2.83 -10.23 -14.18
N PHE A 285 2.22 -11.40 -14.33
CA PHE A 285 2.96 -12.65 -14.45
C PHE A 285 2.24 -13.63 -15.36
N ARG A 286 3.02 -14.54 -15.96
CA ARG A 286 2.48 -15.58 -16.84
C ARG A 286 1.79 -16.64 -16.00
N ALA A 287 0.55 -17.00 -16.36
CA ALA A 287 -0.12 -18.12 -15.72
C ALA A 287 0.45 -19.45 -16.21
N SER A 288 0.25 -20.52 -15.45
CA SER A 288 0.63 -21.88 -15.81
C SER A 288 -0.17 -22.44 -16.99
N ALA A 289 -1.35 -21.89 -17.25
CA ALA A 289 -2.20 -22.25 -18.37
C ALA A 289 -1.76 -21.51 -19.64
N ASN A 290 -1.76 -22.22 -20.76
CA ASN A 290 -1.18 -21.73 -22.00
C ASN A 290 -1.86 -20.45 -22.51
N ASN A 291 -1.06 -19.46 -22.89
CA ASN A 291 -1.49 -18.13 -23.34
C ASN A 291 -2.30 -17.34 -22.31
N GLU A 292 -2.19 -17.67 -21.03
CA GLU A 292 -2.84 -16.93 -19.95
C GLU A 292 -1.84 -16.07 -19.16
N ALA A 293 -2.28 -14.91 -18.69
CA ALA A 293 -1.50 -14.03 -17.84
C ALA A 293 -2.40 -13.33 -16.82
N TYR A 294 -1.86 -13.07 -15.63
CA TYR A 294 -2.47 -12.19 -14.64
C TYR A 294 -1.91 -10.79 -14.82
N LEU A 295 -2.79 -9.79 -14.92
CA LEU A 295 -2.43 -8.37 -14.99
C LEU A 295 -3.02 -7.66 -13.77
N PHE A 296 -2.21 -6.89 -13.06
CA PHE A 296 -2.59 -6.15 -11.86
C PHE A 296 -2.66 -4.66 -12.13
N MET A 297 -3.66 -4.01 -11.53
CA MET A 297 -3.98 -2.60 -11.71
C MET A 297 -4.64 -2.08 -10.44
N ASN A 298 -3.98 -1.19 -9.71
CA ASN A 298 -4.34 -0.88 -8.32
C ASN A 298 -4.41 -2.14 -7.46
N ASN A 299 -5.46 -2.25 -6.64
CA ASN A 299 -5.80 -3.40 -5.83
C ASN A 299 -6.74 -4.39 -6.58
N GLU A 300 -6.78 -4.31 -7.91
CA GLU A 300 -7.57 -5.20 -8.77
C GLU A 300 -6.68 -5.97 -9.74
N TYR A 301 -7.23 -7.04 -10.31
CA TYR A 301 -6.55 -7.82 -11.33
C TYR A 301 -7.52 -8.39 -12.37
N VAL A 302 -6.96 -8.79 -13.52
CA VAL A 302 -7.64 -9.60 -14.54
C VAL A 302 -6.80 -10.83 -14.86
N LEU A 303 -7.47 -11.95 -15.15
CA LEU A 303 -6.88 -13.09 -15.84
C LEU A 303 -7.29 -13.00 -17.31
N ILE A 304 -6.31 -12.97 -18.20
CA ILE A 304 -6.52 -12.77 -19.63
C ILE A 304 -5.91 -13.91 -20.44
N ASN A 305 -6.62 -14.37 -21.48
CA ASN A 305 -5.96 -15.06 -22.58
C ASN A 305 -5.39 -14.01 -23.54
N TYR A 306 -4.08 -13.85 -23.58
CA TYR A 306 -3.44 -12.79 -24.36
C TYR A 306 -3.26 -13.12 -25.85
N ALA A 307 -3.80 -14.25 -26.31
CA ALA A 307 -3.90 -14.65 -27.72
C ALA A 307 -2.62 -14.40 -28.56
N ARG A 308 -1.48 -14.90 -28.06
CA ARG A 308 -0.13 -14.71 -28.60
C ARG A 308 -0.10 -14.66 -30.14
N GLY A 309 0.41 -13.56 -30.70
CA GLY A 309 0.56 -13.36 -32.14
C GLY A 309 -0.72 -12.91 -32.87
N SER A 310 -1.81 -12.66 -32.15
CA SER A 310 -3.07 -12.12 -32.68
C SER A 310 -3.66 -11.06 -31.73
N THR A 311 -4.77 -10.44 -32.13
CA THR A 311 -5.54 -9.49 -31.29
C THR A 311 -6.89 -10.08 -30.86
N ASN A 312 -6.98 -11.42 -30.80
CA ASN A 312 -8.18 -12.14 -30.37
C ASN A 312 -8.13 -12.46 -28.86
N ASP A 313 -7.49 -11.59 -28.08
CA ASP A 313 -7.43 -11.70 -26.63
C ASP A 313 -8.81 -11.57 -26.01
N TYR A 314 -9.00 -12.21 -24.86
CA TYR A 314 -10.25 -12.14 -24.12
C TYR A 314 -10.01 -12.30 -22.61
N ILE A 315 -10.84 -11.62 -21.83
CA ILE A 315 -10.83 -11.70 -20.37
C ILE A 315 -11.42 -13.05 -19.96
N ILE A 316 -10.65 -13.82 -19.21
CA ILE A 316 -11.09 -15.09 -18.62
C ILE A 316 -11.80 -14.81 -17.30
N ASN A 317 -11.23 -13.94 -16.47
CA ASN A 317 -11.81 -13.53 -15.19
C ASN A 317 -11.42 -12.09 -14.85
N GLY A 318 -12.29 -11.42 -14.10
CA GLY A 318 -12.09 -10.04 -13.65
C GLY A 318 -12.72 -8.94 -14.51
N PRO A 319 -12.53 -7.67 -14.12
CA PRO A 319 -11.69 -7.23 -13.00
C PRO A 319 -12.28 -7.62 -11.63
N LEU A 320 -11.42 -8.11 -10.74
CA LEU A 320 -11.76 -8.45 -9.34
C LEU A 320 -10.77 -7.75 -8.40
N TYR A 321 -11.20 -7.45 -7.18
CA TYR A 321 -10.25 -7.08 -6.12
C TYR A 321 -9.32 -8.26 -5.83
N ILE A 322 -8.04 -7.97 -5.57
CA ILE A 322 -7.04 -8.98 -5.26
C ILE A 322 -7.45 -9.75 -3.99
N CYS A 323 -7.92 -9.04 -2.95
CA CYS A 323 -8.38 -9.67 -1.71
C CYS A 323 -9.59 -10.60 -1.89
N ASP A 324 -10.42 -10.39 -2.91
CA ASP A 324 -11.57 -11.26 -3.20
C ASP A 324 -11.18 -12.46 -4.07
N GLY A 325 -10.27 -12.26 -5.03
CA GLY A 325 -9.79 -13.35 -5.90
C GLY A 325 -8.72 -14.24 -5.25
N TYR A 326 -8.03 -13.72 -4.25
CA TYR A 326 -6.96 -14.37 -3.51
C TYR A 326 -7.17 -14.20 -2.00
N PRO A 327 -8.06 -15.01 -1.37
CA PRO A 327 -8.31 -14.92 0.07
C PRO A 327 -7.06 -14.97 0.95
N SER A 328 -5.97 -15.64 0.54
CA SER A 328 -4.73 -15.63 1.33
C SER A 328 -4.01 -14.29 1.35
N LEU A 329 -4.36 -13.37 0.44
CA LEU A 329 -3.84 -12.01 0.35
C LEU A 329 -4.76 -10.97 0.98
N ALA A 330 -5.97 -11.35 1.43
CA ALA A 330 -6.82 -10.45 2.18
C ALA A 330 -6.09 -9.94 3.44
N ARG A 331 -6.32 -8.68 3.81
CA ARG A 331 -5.70 -8.07 5.01
C ARG A 331 -4.16 -8.01 4.94
N THR A 332 -3.59 -8.07 3.74
CA THR A 332 -2.18 -7.83 3.46
C THR A 332 -2.01 -6.61 2.57
N PRO A 333 -0.80 -6.00 2.50
CA PRO A 333 -0.53 -4.91 1.55
C PRO A 333 -0.81 -5.30 0.10
N PHE A 334 -0.60 -6.57 -0.27
CA PHE A 334 -0.88 -7.05 -1.62
C PHE A 334 -2.37 -6.98 -1.98
N GLY A 335 -3.25 -7.36 -1.04
CA GLY A 335 -4.70 -7.31 -1.23
C GLY A 335 -5.30 -5.90 -1.08
N GLU A 336 -4.76 -5.09 -0.17
CA GLU A 336 -5.33 -3.77 0.16
C GLU A 336 -4.77 -2.62 -0.68
N HIS A 337 -3.46 -2.62 -0.95
CA HIS A 337 -2.78 -1.59 -1.75
C HIS A 337 -2.53 -2.03 -3.19
N GLY A 338 -2.45 -3.33 -3.44
CA GLY A 338 -2.17 -3.89 -4.75
C GLY A 338 -0.78 -4.50 -4.89
N ILE A 339 -0.60 -5.16 -6.03
CA ILE A 339 0.67 -5.76 -6.46
C ILE A 339 1.30 -4.86 -7.51
N ASP A 340 2.53 -4.40 -7.25
CA ASP A 340 3.27 -3.45 -8.09
C ASP A 340 4.52 -4.03 -8.77
N CYS A 341 4.82 -5.30 -8.52
CA CYS A 341 5.69 -6.12 -9.36
C CYS A 341 5.36 -7.59 -9.12
N ALA A 342 5.54 -8.44 -10.14
CA ALA A 342 5.39 -9.88 -10.00
C ALA A 342 6.18 -10.63 -11.06
N PHE A 343 6.47 -11.91 -10.81
CA PHE A 343 6.92 -12.84 -11.85
C PHE A 343 6.58 -14.28 -11.47
N ASP A 344 6.30 -15.10 -12.48
CA ASP A 344 6.02 -16.52 -12.31
C ASP A 344 7.30 -17.31 -12.02
N THR A 345 7.14 -18.42 -11.33
CA THR A 345 8.17 -19.44 -11.13
C THR A 345 7.64 -20.77 -11.67
N ASP A 346 8.04 -21.90 -11.11
CA ASP A 346 7.58 -23.20 -11.57
C ASP A 346 6.16 -23.50 -11.08
N LYS A 347 5.42 -24.28 -11.88
CA LYS A 347 4.05 -24.74 -11.58
C LYS A 347 3.11 -23.54 -11.39
N THR A 348 2.46 -23.45 -10.23
CA THR A 348 1.43 -22.44 -9.89
C THR A 348 1.96 -21.41 -8.92
N GLN A 349 3.27 -21.18 -8.90
CA GLN A 349 3.90 -20.28 -7.94
C GLN A 349 4.38 -18.98 -8.58
N ALA A 350 4.26 -17.88 -7.86
CA ALA A 350 4.73 -16.57 -8.30
C ALA A 350 5.30 -15.77 -7.12
N TYR A 351 6.31 -14.96 -7.38
CA TYR A 351 6.70 -13.89 -6.46
C TYR A 351 5.85 -12.66 -6.76
N ILE A 352 5.32 -12.04 -5.71
CA ILE A 352 4.56 -10.80 -5.76
C ILE A 352 5.20 -9.76 -4.84
N PHE A 353 5.07 -8.49 -5.21
CA PHE A 353 5.67 -7.36 -4.52
C PHE A 353 4.63 -6.26 -4.28
N SER A 354 4.79 -5.55 -3.17
CA SER A 354 4.03 -4.34 -2.84
C SER A 354 4.95 -3.41 -2.05
N ALA A 355 5.40 -2.33 -2.69
CA ALA A 355 6.44 -1.45 -2.19
C ALA A 355 7.72 -2.24 -1.80
N ASN A 356 8.17 -2.13 -0.56
CA ASN A 356 9.35 -2.83 -0.06
C ASN A 356 9.10 -4.27 0.44
N LEU A 357 7.88 -4.78 0.29
CA LEU A 357 7.50 -6.13 0.72
C LEU A 357 7.35 -7.09 -0.45
N CYS A 358 7.58 -8.37 -0.17
CA CYS A 358 7.36 -9.45 -1.13
C CYS A 358 6.86 -10.73 -0.46
N ALA A 359 6.24 -11.59 -1.28
CA ALA A 359 5.82 -12.92 -0.89
C ALA A 359 5.99 -13.90 -2.06
N LEU A 360 6.24 -15.17 -1.75
CA LEU A 360 6.05 -16.28 -2.68
C LEU A 360 4.67 -16.87 -2.44
N ILE A 361 3.85 -16.96 -3.48
CA ILE A 361 2.50 -17.51 -3.41
C ILE A 361 2.34 -18.75 -4.27
N ASP A 362 1.39 -19.60 -3.92
CA ASP A 362 0.70 -20.51 -4.85
C ASP A 362 -0.61 -19.83 -5.23
N TYR A 363 -0.79 -19.47 -6.50
CA TYR A 363 -1.97 -18.75 -6.97
C TYR A 363 -3.14 -19.68 -7.35
N ALA A 364 -2.97 -21.01 -7.21
CA ALA A 364 -4.04 -22.03 -7.30
C ALA A 364 -5.10 -21.79 -8.41
N PRO A 365 -4.71 -21.78 -9.69
CA PRO A 365 -5.54 -21.29 -10.79
C PRO A 365 -6.89 -22.01 -10.88
N GLY A 366 -7.96 -21.23 -11.10
CA GLY A 366 -9.33 -21.74 -11.19
C GLY A 366 -9.97 -22.08 -9.85
N THR A 367 -9.33 -21.76 -8.72
CA THR A 367 -9.84 -21.96 -7.36
C THR A 367 -9.58 -20.74 -6.48
N THR A 368 -10.11 -20.72 -5.26
CA THR A 368 -9.82 -19.73 -4.20
C THR A 368 -8.95 -20.32 -3.07
N ASN A 369 -8.22 -21.41 -3.36
CA ASN A 369 -7.34 -22.10 -2.41
C ASN A 369 -5.89 -21.61 -2.50
N ASP A 370 -5.68 -20.36 -2.91
CA ASP A 370 -4.36 -19.73 -2.97
C ASP A 370 -3.72 -19.66 -1.59
N LYS A 371 -2.38 -19.61 -1.56
CA LYS A 371 -1.62 -19.62 -0.31
C LYS A 371 -0.38 -18.75 -0.42
N ILE A 372 -0.06 -18.03 0.64
CA ILE A 372 1.29 -17.51 0.86
C ILE A 372 2.18 -18.68 1.31
N LEU A 373 3.18 -19.01 0.50
CA LEU A 373 4.16 -20.06 0.77
C LEU A 373 5.36 -19.54 1.57
N SER A 374 5.72 -18.27 1.37
CA SER A 374 6.78 -17.59 2.10
C SER A 374 6.55 -16.08 2.11
N GLY A 375 6.85 -15.43 3.23
CA GLY A 375 6.52 -14.02 3.47
C GLY A 375 5.13 -13.85 4.07
N PRO A 376 4.57 -12.62 4.10
CA PRO A 376 5.17 -11.37 3.61
C PRO A 376 6.45 -10.98 4.38
N MET A 377 7.47 -10.49 3.69
CA MET A 377 8.72 -10.00 4.31
C MET A 377 9.38 -8.92 3.45
N LYS A 378 10.42 -8.24 3.95
CA LYS A 378 11.16 -7.27 3.13
C LYS A 378 11.81 -7.96 1.94
N ILE A 379 12.03 -7.22 0.85
CA ILE A 379 12.75 -7.72 -0.32
C ILE A 379 14.14 -8.27 0.07
N THR A 380 14.85 -7.59 0.95
CA THR A 380 16.18 -8.05 1.44
C THR A 380 16.13 -9.28 2.33
N ASP A 381 15.01 -9.59 2.96
CA ASP A 381 14.88 -10.81 3.74
C ASP A 381 14.68 -12.01 2.80
N MET A 382 13.92 -11.80 1.72
CA MET A 382 13.67 -12.81 0.68
C MET A 382 14.85 -12.99 -0.29
N PHE A 383 15.58 -11.90 -0.55
CA PHE A 383 16.70 -11.79 -1.49
C PHE A 383 17.83 -10.93 -0.88
N PRO A 384 18.65 -11.48 0.04
CA PRO A 384 19.66 -10.71 0.79
C PRO A 384 20.70 -9.97 -0.06
N PHE A 385 20.94 -10.45 -1.28
CA PHE A 385 21.88 -9.83 -2.23
C PHE A 385 21.38 -8.49 -2.80
N PHE A 386 20.14 -8.06 -2.53
CA PHE A 386 19.64 -6.74 -2.89
C PHE A 386 19.92 -5.65 -1.85
N LYS A 387 20.45 -6.01 -0.68
CA LYS A 387 20.86 -5.01 0.32
C LYS A 387 21.90 -4.04 -0.28
N ASP A 388 21.75 -2.76 0.03
CA ASP A 388 22.59 -1.66 -0.46
C ASP A 388 22.56 -1.50 -2.00
N THR A 389 21.53 -2.01 -2.67
CA THR A 389 21.28 -1.84 -4.12
C THR A 389 20.02 -1.02 -4.37
N VAL A 390 19.84 -0.55 -5.61
CA VAL A 390 18.60 0.17 -6.01
C VAL A 390 17.32 -0.67 -5.86
N PHE A 391 17.44 -2.00 -5.74
CA PHE A 391 16.33 -2.94 -5.64
C PHE A 391 15.90 -3.23 -4.19
N GLU A 392 16.65 -2.72 -3.19
CA GLU A 392 16.42 -2.99 -1.77
C GLU A 392 14.98 -2.67 -1.33
N ARG A 393 14.41 -1.62 -1.91
CA ARG A 393 13.21 -0.94 -1.39
C ARG A 393 12.07 -0.89 -2.38
N GLY A 394 12.13 -1.67 -3.45
CA GLY A 394 11.07 -1.78 -4.43
C GLY A 394 11.56 -2.30 -5.78
N LEU A 395 10.61 -2.82 -6.55
CA LEU A 395 10.79 -3.27 -7.92
C LEU A 395 9.68 -2.66 -8.78
N ASP A 396 9.97 -2.41 -10.05
CA ASP A 396 8.99 -1.79 -10.96
C ASP A 396 8.36 -2.82 -11.89
N ALA A 397 9.12 -3.85 -12.27
CA ALA A 397 8.63 -4.93 -13.11
C ALA A 397 9.53 -6.16 -12.95
N ALA A 398 9.03 -7.34 -13.32
CA ALA A 398 9.87 -8.52 -13.44
C ALA A 398 9.30 -9.48 -14.48
N PHE A 399 10.14 -10.35 -15.04
CA PHE A 399 9.66 -11.49 -15.81
C PHE A 399 10.61 -12.67 -15.68
N ARG A 400 10.05 -13.88 -15.80
CA ARG A 400 10.80 -15.13 -15.76
C ARG A 400 11.61 -15.32 -17.05
N ALA A 401 12.89 -15.63 -16.92
CA ALA A 401 13.73 -15.99 -18.05
C ALA A 401 13.40 -17.41 -18.56
N HIS A 402 13.82 -17.70 -19.79
CA HIS A 402 13.61 -19.02 -20.39
C HIS A 402 14.51 -20.09 -19.74
N SER A 403 15.71 -19.69 -19.30
CA SER A 403 16.58 -20.54 -18.48
C SER A 403 15.86 -21.01 -17.22
N SER A 404 16.20 -22.21 -16.75
CA SER A 404 15.63 -22.70 -15.49
C SER A 404 16.04 -21.78 -14.34
N ASN A 405 15.05 -21.39 -13.54
CA ASN A 405 15.23 -20.65 -12.29
C ASN A 405 15.78 -19.22 -12.38
N GLU A 406 15.79 -18.60 -13.56
CA GLU A 406 16.25 -17.22 -13.73
C GLU A 406 15.10 -16.23 -13.91
N ALA A 407 15.29 -15.00 -13.45
CA ALA A 407 14.34 -13.90 -13.65
C ALA A 407 15.07 -12.55 -13.82
N TYR A 408 14.48 -11.69 -14.65
CA TYR A 408 14.89 -10.28 -14.82
C TYR A 408 13.99 -9.42 -13.95
N LEU A 409 14.58 -8.60 -13.07
CA LEU A 409 13.88 -7.67 -12.17
C LEU A 409 14.33 -6.26 -12.50
N PHE A 410 13.41 -5.31 -12.63
CA PHE A 410 13.66 -3.95 -13.10
C PHE A 410 13.38 -2.93 -12.00
N ARG A 411 14.21 -1.87 -11.95
CA ARG A 411 14.03 -0.72 -11.05
C ARG A 411 14.71 0.51 -11.64
N GLY A 412 13.93 1.54 -11.95
CA GLY A 412 14.40 2.72 -12.67
C GLY A 412 15.11 2.33 -13.97
N GLY A 413 16.26 2.93 -14.25
CA GLY A 413 17.09 2.60 -15.42
C GLY A 413 17.91 1.31 -15.32
N HIS A 414 17.71 0.47 -14.30
CA HIS A 414 18.51 -0.73 -14.03
C HIS A 414 17.68 -2.01 -14.07
N TYR A 415 18.34 -3.13 -14.31
CA TYR A 415 17.80 -4.46 -14.11
C TYR A 415 18.80 -5.38 -13.39
N ALA A 416 18.27 -6.36 -12.66
CA ALA A 416 19.00 -7.46 -12.06
C ALA A 416 18.60 -8.77 -12.73
N LEU A 417 19.57 -9.60 -13.07
CA LEU A 417 19.36 -11.00 -13.42
C LEU A 417 19.65 -11.84 -12.17
N ILE A 418 18.68 -12.63 -11.74
CA ILE A 418 18.79 -13.46 -10.53
C ILE A 418 18.54 -14.92 -10.85
N ASN A 419 19.05 -15.81 -10.00
CA ASN A 419 18.55 -17.16 -9.87
C ASN A 419 17.65 -17.25 -8.63
N TYR A 420 16.33 -17.36 -8.83
CA TYR A 420 15.35 -17.31 -7.73
C TYR A 420 15.28 -18.60 -6.92
N SER A 421 15.77 -19.72 -7.45
CA SER A 421 15.82 -21.01 -6.73
C SER A 421 17.01 -21.08 -5.76
N SER A 422 18.21 -20.76 -6.24
CA SER A 422 19.43 -20.71 -5.40
C SER A 422 19.59 -19.41 -4.62
N LYS A 423 18.68 -18.44 -4.81
CA LYS A 423 18.71 -17.11 -4.18
C LYS A 423 20.04 -16.40 -4.42
N ARG A 424 20.46 -16.34 -5.68
CA ARG A 424 21.73 -15.71 -6.09
C ARG A 424 21.51 -14.57 -7.08
N LEU A 425 22.24 -13.49 -6.88
CA LEU A 425 22.45 -12.47 -7.91
C LEU A 425 23.39 -13.01 -8.99
N ILE A 426 23.00 -12.88 -10.25
CA ILE A 426 23.86 -13.20 -11.39
C ILE A 426 24.55 -11.92 -11.87
N HIS A 427 23.78 -10.84 -12.08
CA HIS A 427 24.32 -9.56 -12.56
C HIS A 427 23.35 -8.39 -12.30
N ILE A 428 23.88 -7.16 -12.23
CA ILE A 428 23.11 -5.90 -12.28
C ILE A 428 23.67 -5.04 -13.41
N GLU A 429 22.81 -4.50 -14.26
CA GLU A 429 23.19 -3.63 -15.38
C GLU A 429 22.11 -2.58 -15.65
N THR A 430 22.45 -1.57 -16.45
CA THR A 430 21.46 -0.64 -16.99
C THR A 430 20.60 -1.31 -18.07
N ILE A 431 19.33 -0.91 -18.16
CA ILE A 431 18.42 -1.39 -19.22
C ILE A 431 19.00 -1.08 -20.60
N ARG A 432 19.63 0.09 -20.77
CA ARG A 432 20.27 0.52 -22.02
C ARG A 432 21.32 -0.46 -22.53
N HIS A 433 22.15 -1.00 -21.63
CA HIS A 433 23.21 -1.94 -22.03
C HIS A 433 22.70 -3.37 -22.21
N GLY A 434 21.81 -3.84 -21.33
CA GLY A 434 21.30 -5.22 -21.41
C GLY A 434 20.22 -5.44 -22.47
N PHE A 435 19.54 -4.38 -22.90
CA PHE A 435 18.47 -4.42 -23.89
C PHE A 435 18.60 -3.27 -24.91
N PRO A 436 19.60 -3.28 -25.81
CA PRO A 436 19.76 -2.22 -26.79
C PRO A 436 18.55 -1.94 -27.68
N SER A 437 17.63 -2.91 -27.85
CA SER A 437 16.38 -2.67 -28.59
C SER A 437 15.42 -1.69 -27.91
N LEU A 438 15.64 -1.38 -26.63
CA LEU A 438 14.83 -0.43 -25.86
C LEU A 438 15.39 1.00 -25.87
N ILE A 439 16.58 1.24 -26.42
CA ILE A 439 17.20 2.58 -26.49
C ILE A 439 16.31 3.51 -27.33
N GLY A 440 16.05 4.73 -26.81
CA GLY A 440 15.18 5.71 -27.46
C GLY A 440 13.68 5.40 -27.37
N THR A 441 13.29 4.36 -26.63
CA THR A 441 11.89 4.03 -26.35
C THR A 441 11.47 4.52 -24.96
N VAL A 442 10.16 4.48 -24.67
CA VAL A 442 9.62 4.79 -23.33
C VAL A 442 10.19 3.87 -22.22
N PHE A 443 10.69 2.68 -22.59
CA PHE A 443 11.21 1.66 -21.67
C PHE A 443 12.68 1.84 -21.28
N GLU A 444 13.40 2.75 -21.95
CA GLU A 444 14.84 2.93 -21.78
C GLU A 444 15.26 3.20 -20.32
N ASN A 445 14.39 3.88 -19.57
CA ASN A 445 14.64 4.30 -18.19
C ASN A 445 13.64 3.69 -17.19
N GLY A 446 13.13 2.50 -17.48
CA GLY A 446 12.27 1.74 -16.56
C GLY A 446 10.94 1.33 -17.17
N LEU A 447 10.31 0.37 -16.49
CA LEU A 447 9.07 -0.31 -16.88
C LEU A 447 8.06 -0.15 -15.74
N GLU A 448 6.78 -0.37 -16.00
CA GLU A 448 5.73 -0.43 -14.96
C GLU A 448 5.19 -1.84 -14.74
N ALA A 449 5.34 -2.73 -15.73
CA ALA A 449 5.07 -4.15 -15.57
C ALA A 449 5.76 -4.94 -16.67
N ALA A 450 5.96 -6.23 -16.46
CA ALA A 450 6.37 -7.16 -17.49
C ALA A 450 5.86 -8.57 -17.19
N PHE A 451 5.78 -9.42 -18.21
CA PHE A 451 5.65 -10.86 -18.00
C PHE A 451 6.27 -11.63 -19.17
N ALA A 452 6.70 -12.87 -18.91
CA ALA A 452 7.23 -13.75 -19.93
C ALA A 452 6.09 -14.36 -20.77
N SER A 453 6.24 -14.42 -22.09
CA SER A 453 5.31 -15.16 -22.93
C SER A 453 5.46 -16.67 -22.71
N HIS A 454 4.45 -17.44 -23.12
CA HIS A 454 4.57 -18.86 -23.40
C HIS A 454 5.47 -19.15 -24.62
N GLY A 455 5.74 -18.14 -25.45
CA GLY A 455 6.77 -18.20 -26.47
C GLY A 455 8.18 -18.27 -25.89
N THR A 456 9.08 -19.00 -26.57
CA THR A 456 10.49 -19.08 -26.18
C THR A 456 11.15 -17.70 -26.29
N LYS A 457 11.79 -17.26 -25.20
CA LYS A 457 12.55 -16.01 -25.13
C LYS A 457 11.75 -14.76 -25.53
N GLU A 458 10.44 -14.79 -25.31
CA GLU A 458 9.52 -13.70 -25.62
C GLU A 458 8.99 -13.10 -24.32
N ALA A 459 8.90 -11.77 -24.21
CA ALA A 459 8.36 -11.08 -23.05
C ALA A 459 7.56 -9.82 -23.45
N TYR A 460 6.55 -9.49 -22.66
CA TYR A 460 5.75 -8.27 -22.81
C TYR A 460 6.15 -7.26 -21.75
N LEU A 461 6.42 -6.02 -22.15
CA LEU A 461 6.79 -4.91 -21.28
C LEU A 461 5.70 -3.83 -21.35
N PHE A 462 5.35 -3.21 -20.23
CA PHE A 462 4.29 -2.20 -20.13
C PHE A 462 4.79 -0.93 -19.45
N LYS A 463 4.32 0.23 -19.94
CA LYS A 463 4.56 1.56 -19.35
C LYS A 463 3.51 2.56 -19.84
N GLY A 464 2.69 3.06 -18.93
CA GLY A 464 1.53 3.87 -19.25
C GLY A 464 0.62 3.16 -20.24
N GLU A 465 0.20 3.87 -21.29
CA GLU A 465 -0.64 3.33 -22.36
C GLU A 465 0.10 2.43 -23.38
N TYR A 466 1.42 2.29 -23.23
CA TYR A 466 2.29 1.61 -24.20
C TYR A 466 2.69 0.21 -23.73
N TYR A 467 2.90 -0.67 -24.69
CA TYR A 467 3.55 -1.95 -24.48
C TYR A 467 4.54 -2.29 -25.61
N ALA A 468 5.51 -3.13 -25.31
CA ALA A 468 6.40 -3.76 -26.28
C ALA A 468 6.36 -5.28 -26.10
N ASN A 469 6.36 -6.01 -27.22
CA ASN A 469 6.70 -7.43 -27.21
C ASN A 469 8.16 -7.55 -27.66
N ILE A 470 9.00 -8.23 -26.90
CA ILE A 470 10.43 -8.36 -27.17
C ILE A 470 10.82 -9.82 -27.32
N TYR A 471 11.79 -10.06 -28.19
CA TYR A 471 12.66 -11.21 -28.06
C TYR A 471 13.85 -10.79 -27.20
N TYR A 472 14.06 -11.42 -26.07
CA TYR A 472 15.23 -11.16 -25.22
C TYR A 472 16.32 -12.21 -25.46
N ALA A 473 17.58 -11.79 -25.38
CA ALA A 473 18.73 -12.64 -25.69
C ALA A 473 19.61 -12.86 -24.43
N PRO A 474 19.35 -13.89 -23.61
CA PRO A 474 20.16 -14.15 -22.42
C PRO A 474 21.64 -14.31 -22.78
N GLY A 475 22.51 -13.51 -22.14
CA GLY A 475 23.96 -13.55 -22.36
C GLY A 475 24.46 -12.88 -23.63
N SER A 476 23.60 -12.23 -24.43
CA SER A 476 24.00 -11.36 -25.54
C SER A 476 23.13 -10.10 -25.60
N THR A 477 23.37 -9.25 -26.61
CA THR A 477 22.62 -8.01 -26.86
C THR A 477 21.88 -8.06 -28.20
N ASP A 478 21.51 -9.27 -28.64
CA ASP A 478 20.78 -9.51 -29.89
C ASP A 478 19.26 -9.45 -29.69
N ASP A 479 18.79 -8.79 -28.63
CA ASP A 479 17.38 -8.57 -28.38
C ASP A 479 16.76 -7.64 -29.43
N TYR A 480 15.46 -7.81 -29.68
CA TYR A 480 14.73 -6.97 -30.63
C TYR A 480 13.25 -6.86 -30.29
N LEU A 481 12.63 -5.78 -30.78
CA LEU A 481 11.19 -5.59 -30.69
C LEU A 481 10.47 -6.50 -31.68
N ILE A 482 9.62 -7.41 -31.19
CA ILE A 482 8.76 -8.25 -32.03
C ILE A 482 7.69 -7.37 -32.68
N GLY A 483 7.70 -7.31 -34.01
CA GLY A 483 6.89 -6.37 -34.78
C GLY A 483 7.51 -4.98 -34.93
N GLY A 484 8.78 -4.80 -34.51
CA GLY A 484 9.63 -3.66 -34.85
C GLY A 484 9.28 -2.32 -34.21
N ARG A 485 8.31 -2.27 -33.27
CA ARG A 485 7.88 -1.02 -32.62
C ARG A 485 7.18 -1.24 -31.29
N VAL A 486 7.22 -0.19 -30.47
CA VAL A 486 6.31 0.02 -29.33
C VAL A 486 4.89 0.27 -29.86
N LYS A 487 3.88 -0.21 -29.13
CA LYS A 487 2.47 -0.17 -29.53
C LYS A 487 1.59 0.29 -28.38
N LEU A 488 0.41 0.82 -28.71
CA LEU A 488 -0.63 1.11 -27.71
C LEU A 488 -1.29 -0.19 -27.22
N ILE A 489 -1.50 -0.30 -25.91
CA ILE A 489 -2.15 -1.46 -25.26
C ILE A 489 -3.54 -1.64 -25.87
N LEU A 490 -4.40 -0.62 -25.80
CA LEU A 490 -5.82 -0.73 -26.18
C LEU A 490 -6.04 -1.00 -27.68
N SER A 491 -5.07 -0.70 -28.53
CA SER A 491 -5.16 -1.01 -29.97
C SER A 491 -4.85 -2.48 -30.29
N ASN A 492 -4.10 -3.18 -29.43
CA ASN A 492 -3.63 -4.54 -29.69
C ASN A 492 -4.14 -5.57 -28.68
N TRP A 493 -4.75 -5.10 -27.59
CA TRP A 493 -5.41 -5.89 -26.56
C TRP A 493 -6.87 -5.40 -26.42
N PRO A 494 -7.70 -5.54 -27.47
CA PRO A 494 -9.07 -5.02 -27.50
C PRO A 494 -9.94 -5.41 -26.32
N SER A 495 -9.72 -6.56 -25.68
CA SER A 495 -10.51 -6.98 -24.51
C SER A 495 -10.32 -6.06 -23.30
N LEU A 496 -9.18 -5.37 -23.21
CA LEU A 496 -8.87 -4.42 -22.13
C LEU A 496 -9.53 -3.05 -22.30
N LYS A 497 -10.11 -2.72 -23.46
CA LYS A 497 -10.75 -1.40 -23.72
C LYS A 497 -11.87 -1.04 -22.74
N LYS A 498 -12.53 -2.05 -22.17
CA LYS A 498 -13.62 -1.86 -21.19
C LYS A 498 -13.12 -1.82 -19.74
N ILE A 499 -11.83 -2.05 -19.53
CA ILE A 499 -11.21 -2.19 -18.21
C ILE A 499 -10.21 -1.06 -17.98
N LEU A 500 -9.43 -0.71 -19.00
CA LEU A 500 -8.34 0.26 -18.96
C LEU A 500 -8.67 1.57 -19.67
N PRO A 501 -8.16 2.71 -19.15
CA PRO A 501 -7.47 2.84 -17.87
C PRO A 501 -8.41 2.72 -16.66
N ARG A 502 -7.87 2.34 -15.48
CA ARG A 502 -8.62 2.39 -14.22
C ARG A 502 -8.64 3.80 -13.66
N ASN A 503 -9.74 4.15 -13.00
CA ASN A 503 -9.83 5.36 -12.19
C ASN A 503 -9.01 5.17 -10.91
N ASN A 504 -8.31 6.22 -10.49
CA ASN A 504 -7.57 6.24 -9.25
C ASN A 504 -8.48 6.15 -8.01
N GLY A 505 -9.75 6.61 -8.03
CA GLY A 505 -10.61 6.59 -6.84
C GLY A 505 -11.16 5.20 -6.47
N ARG A 506 -11.18 4.89 -5.17
CA ARG A 506 -11.68 3.62 -4.60
C ARG A 506 -13.04 3.74 -3.92
N LEU A 507 -13.67 2.59 -3.68
CA LEU A 507 -14.83 2.46 -2.80
C LEU A 507 -14.43 2.65 -1.33
N ASP A 508 -15.26 3.34 -0.57
CA ASP A 508 -15.11 3.52 0.87
C ASP A 508 -15.19 2.21 1.64
N LEU A 509 -16.07 1.32 1.21
CA LEU A 509 -16.28 -0.02 1.74
C LEU A 509 -16.46 -0.99 0.57
N HIS A 510 -15.84 -2.16 0.66
CA HIS A 510 -16.13 -3.30 -0.20
C HIS A 510 -16.49 -4.47 0.71
N THR A 511 -17.55 -5.20 0.36
CA THR A 511 -18.00 -6.39 1.09
C THR A 511 -17.31 -7.61 0.50
N HIS A 512 -16.53 -8.33 1.29
CA HIS A 512 -15.94 -9.60 0.87
C HIS A 512 -17.07 -10.59 0.56
N LYS A 513 -17.16 -11.08 -0.69
CA LYS A 513 -18.22 -12.01 -1.11
C LYS A 513 -18.12 -13.39 -0.45
N ASP A 514 -16.94 -13.74 0.08
CA ASP A 514 -16.64 -15.10 0.56
C ASP A 514 -16.39 -15.20 2.07
N HIS A 515 -16.79 -14.18 2.86
CA HIS A 515 -16.93 -14.32 4.31
C HIS A 515 -18.39 -14.16 4.73
N PRO A 516 -19.22 -15.22 4.62
CA PRO A 516 -20.57 -15.28 5.19
C PRO A 516 -20.61 -14.99 6.71
N ASP A 517 -19.45 -14.99 7.37
CA ASP A 517 -19.33 -14.84 8.81
C ASP A 517 -19.17 -13.39 9.27
N GLU A 518 -18.97 -12.42 8.37
CA GLU A 518 -18.82 -11.00 8.74
C GLU A 518 -20.15 -10.31 9.09
N ASP A 519 -21.29 -10.89 8.71
CA ASP A 519 -22.63 -10.50 9.22
C ASP A 519 -23.24 -11.53 10.19
N ASN A 520 -22.62 -12.72 10.33
CA ASN A 520 -23.07 -13.79 11.22
C ASN A 520 -21.96 -14.29 12.16
N GLY A 521 -21.64 -13.47 13.17
CA GLY A 521 -21.47 -13.98 14.54
C GLY A 521 -20.40 -15.04 14.84
N SER A 522 -19.29 -15.12 14.11
CA SER A 522 -18.15 -15.94 14.53
C SER A 522 -16.85 -15.14 14.46
N TYR A 523 -16.61 -14.34 15.48
CA TYR A 523 -15.25 -14.05 15.92
C TYR A 523 -15.10 -14.77 17.25
N ASP A 524 -14.17 -15.72 17.30
CA ASP A 524 -13.87 -16.50 18.48
C ASP A 524 -13.74 -15.57 19.70
N HIS A 525 -14.45 -15.99 20.75
CA HIS A 525 -14.39 -15.41 22.08
C HIS A 525 -12.94 -15.23 22.51
N ILE A 526 -12.47 -13.98 22.53
CA ILE A 526 -11.39 -13.60 23.44
C ILE A 526 -12.09 -13.33 24.76
N GLU A 527 -12.16 -14.36 25.60
CA GLU A 527 -12.32 -14.16 27.04
C GLU A 527 -11.12 -13.32 27.50
N LEU A 528 -11.41 -12.14 28.07
CA LEU A 528 -10.47 -11.36 28.86
C LEU A 528 -10.23 -12.04 30.21
#